data_AF-A0A9W8J0A7-F1
#
_entry.id   AF-A0A9W8J0A7-F1
#
_cell.length_a   1.000
_cell.length_b   1.000
_cell.length_c   1.000
_cell.angle_alpha   90.00
_cell.angle_beta   90.00
_cell.angle_gamma   90.00
#
_symmetry.space_group_name_H-M   'P 1'
#
loop_
_entity.id
_entity.type
_entity.pdbx_description
1 polymer ?
#
loop_
_entity_poly.entity_id
_entity_poly.type
_entity_poly.pdbx_seq_one_letter_code
_entity_poly.pdbx_strand_id
1 'polypeptide(L)'
;MTPPPQPSLTSSAPPCVISKEEAFGYFYGQTSRTVLIARSDSSTRPWATIVGGGDGWPTQRYLVNVGYHERLAAFWLNASKREKMVELLDSMSVEFTTIDPIRVVERVKFNYVGDKTTVGHRALAIAIKPETFSFEKGVEVVVACKALLSEHGIDDVECLIREAECFSSAGPLKLQEPAPSSNDAAEFRVPTTSTLGTSIVTTRTPDVEGTRGFYVVANEDPEKLYFLTCRHVVFPFNSGEENLEYKSTEPRIGIFQPCAATLKLLREKGVRDIKDLGAKVTRCLERLGNVEKLEGDKIEAQKDECKTFQRQIEEIKSEILALNPWEDPCNRVIGHVVYSPPLGAGMPPQEYTLDVCVCEVDQSRLDTKNFLGNAVVWGSPEPRFLAYIYDFKPIGDGIQKLNGVTPVDEMVNLKTKSLSDSGDDTGCLAVSKRGARSSVTFGKANNLPSLRTYLATGPNMKKFRALEWGIFQYDQRPETRMFNKPGGDSGATVFDNEGRILGLLTGWSGTAFLADITYVMPAEFAIEEISKRWQKIHTDVLGRV
;
A
#
# COMPACT_ATOMS: atom_id res chain seq x y z
N MET A 1 -48.19 34.68 3.85
CA MET A 1 -47.84 33.81 4.99
C MET A 1 -46.43 34.16 5.41
N THR A 2 -46.27 34.65 6.63
CA THR A 2 -44.98 34.97 7.26
C THR A 2 -44.12 33.70 7.36
N PRO A 3 -42.78 33.81 7.21
CA PRO A 3 -41.89 32.68 7.46
C PRO A 3 -42.09 32.18 8.89
N PRO A 4 -41.95 30.87 9.16
CA PRO A 4 -42.03 30.36 10.52
C PRO A 4 -40.97 31.08 11.36
N PRO A 5 -41.29 31.50 12.60
CA PRO A 5 -40.32 32.14 13.46
C PRO A 5 -39.14 31.17 13.65
N GLN A 6 -37.92 31.65 13.37
CA GLN A 6 -36.73 30.95 13.81
C GLN A 6 -36.85 30.72 15.33
N PRO A 7 -36.52 29.52 15.86
CA PRO A 7 -36.41 29.34 17.29
C PRO A 7 -35.41 30.38 17.81
N SER A 8 -35.85 31.19 18.77
CA SER A 8 -35.01 32.17 19.46
C SER A 8 -33.76 31.47 19.98
N LEU A 9 -32.58 31.92 19.56
CA LEU A 9 -31.31 31.53 20.17
C LEU A 9 -31.38 31.91 21.66
N THR A 10 -31.64 30.93 22.51
CA THR A 10 -31.56 31.10 23.97
C THR A 10 -30.09 31.26 24.33
N SER A 11 -29.69 32.50 24.57
CA SER A 11 -28.32 33.00 24.75
C SER A 11 -27.62 32.59 26.06
N SER A 12 -27.87 31.42 26.66
CA SER A 12 -27.13 31.06 27.89
C SER A 12 -27.07 29.58 28.27
N ALA A 13 -27.47 28.64 27.41
CA ALA A 13 -27.40 27.23 27.77
C ALA A 13 -25.92 26.74 27.69
N PRO A 14 -25.35 26.16 28.77
CA PRO A 14 -24.00 25.61 28.71
C PRO A 14 -23.95 24.44 27.73
N PRO A 15 -22.81 24.17 27.07
CA PRO A 15 -22.69 23.05 26.14
C PRO A 15 -23.00 21.71 26.85
N CYS A 16 -23.76 20.85 26.20
CA CYS A 16 -24.06 19.50 26.66
C CYS A 16 -23.08 18.48 26.06
N VAL A 17 -22.95 17.34 26.75
CA VAL A 17 -22.32 16.13 26.23
C VAL A 17 -23.13 15.62 25.04
N ILE A 18 -22.45 15.43 23.91
CA ILE A 18 -23.07 14.97 22.66
C ILE A 18 -23.33 13.46 22.68
N SER A 19 -24.28 12.99 21.86
CA SER A 19 -24.53 11.56 21.73
C SER A 19 -23.49 10.88 20.83
N LYS A 20 -23.36 9.55 20.93
CA LYS A 20 -22.47 8.80 20.01
C LYS A 20 -22.90 8.98 18.55
N GLU A 21 -24.21 9.02 18.30
CA GLU A 21 -24.77 9.24 16.97
C GLU A 21 -24.37 10.62 16.42
N GLU A 22 -24.37 11.66 17.26
CA GLU A 22 -23.86 12.97 16.90
C GLU A 22 -22.35 12.94 16.63
N ALA A 23 -21.57 12.31 17.51
CA ALA A 23 -20.12 12.20 17.38
C ALA A 23 -19.69 11.63 16.01
N PHE A 24 -20.33 10.54 15.58
CA PHE A 24 -20.08 9.92 14.28
C PHE A 24 -20.80 10.61 13.11
N GLY A 25 -21.95 11.21 13.36
CA GLY A 25 -22.83 11.77 12.32
C GLY A 25 -22.61 13.26 12.03
N TYR A 26 -21.88 14.00 12.87
CA TYR A 26 -21.72 15.45 12.71
C TYR A 26 -21.00 15.83 11.42
N PHE A 27 -19.94 15.10 11.07
CA PHE A 27 -19.10 15.35 9.88
C PHE A 27 -19.42 14.42 8.70
N TYR A 28 -20.65 13.91 8.61
CA TYR A 28 -21.10 12.97 7.57
C TYR A 28 -20.83 13.44 6.11
N GLY A 29 -20.74 14.76 5.88
CA GLY A 29 -20.44 15.34 4.56
C GLY A 29 -18.96 15.30 4.15
N GLN A 30 -18.03 15.08 5.08
CA GLN A 30 -16.59 15.05 4.80
C GLN A 30 -16.11 13.64 4.42
N THR A 31 -15.10 13.56 3.55
CA THR A 31 -14.50 12.28 3.12
C THR A 31 -13.89 11.51 4.28
N SER A 32 -13.20 12.20 5.19
CA SER A 32 -12.54 11.59 6.35
C SER A 32 -13.49 11.20 7.48
N ARG A 33 -14.71 11.76 7.51
CA ARG A 33 -15.74 11.52 8.54
C ARG A 33 -15.16 11.49 9.97
N THR A 34 -14.32 12.46 10.29
CA THR A 34 -13.69 12.58 11.61
C THR A 34 -14.73 12.52 12.72
N VAL A 35 -14.37 11.98 13.89
CA VAL A 35 -15.25 11.93 15.05
C VAL A 35 -15.28 13.31 15.73
N LEU A 36 -16.48 13.82 15.98
CA LEU A 36 -16.66 15.01 16.83
C LEU A 36 -16.63 14.57 18.29
N ILE A 37 -15.89 15.31 19.13
CA ILE A 37 -15.81 15.07 20.57
C ILE A 37 -16.66 16.06 21.36
N ALA A 38 -16.60 17.34 21.01
CA ALA A 38 -17.38 18.38 21.67
C ALA A 38 -17.51 19.62 20.78
N ARG A 39 -18.53 20.45 21.05
CA ARG A 39 -18.70 21.78 20.44
C ARG A 39 -19.41 22.73 21.39
N SER A 40 -19.00 24.00 21.40
CA SER A 40 -19.55 25.01 22.31
C SER A 40 -21.00 25.39 22.03
N ASP A 41 -21.51 25.10 20.83
CA ASP A 41 -22.90 25.36 20.46
C ASP A 41 -23.80 24.12 20.57
N SER A 42 -23.38 23.06 21.28
CA SER A 42 -24.15 21.80 21.36
C SER A 42 -25.56 21.99 21.90
N SER A 43 -25.72 22.87 22.90
CA SER A 43 -27.03 23.19 23.49
C SER A 43 -27.82 24.26 22.73
N THR A 44 -27.14 25.19 22.05
CA THR A 44 -27.79 26.31 21.35
C THR A 44 -28.14 25.97 19.91
N ARG A 45 -27.45 24.98 19.32
CA ARG A 45 -27.69 24.39 18.01
C ARG A 45 -27.73 22.87 18.16
N PRO A 46 -28.84 22.27 18.62
CA PRO A 46 -28.94 20.82 18.76
C PRO A 46 -28.68 20.10 17.44
N TRP A 47 -27.92 19.01 17.49
CA TRP A 47 -27.76 18.14 16.33
C TRP A 47 -29.03 17.31 16.17
N ALA A 48 -29.71 17.49 15.05
CA ALA A 48 -30.85 16.67 14.69
C ALA A 48 -30.44 15.73 13.55
N THR A 49 -30.72 14.44 13.73
CA THR A 49 -30.53 13.38 12.72
C THR A 49 -31.31 13.66 11.44
N ILE A 50 -32.39 14.47 11.52
CA ILE A 50 -33.36 14.68 10.45
C ILE A 50 -33.72 16.17 10.36
N VAL A 51 -32.89 16.98 9.71
CA VAL A 51 -33.36 18.25 9.16
C VAL A 51 -32.85 18.34 7.73
N GLY A 52 -33.70 17.88 6.79
CA GLY A 52 -33.52 18.15 5.37
C GLY A 52 -33.20 16.97 4.45
N GLY A 53 -33.59 15.74 4.77
CA GLY A 53 -33.57 14.66 3.77
C GLY A 53 -34.56 13.56 4.09
N GLY A 54 -35.53 13.33 3.19
CA GLY A 54 -36.65 12.39 3.37
C GLY A 54 -36.31 10.90 3.57
N ASP A 55 -35.06 10.56 3.85
CA ASP A 55 -34.53 9.19 3.78
C ASP A 55 -33.78 8.74 5.05
N GLY A 56 -33.83 9.51 6.15
CA GLY A 56 -33.28 9.09 7.46
C GLY A 56 -31.75 9.25 7.64
N TRP A 57 -31.05 9.98 6.78
CA TRP A 57 -29.60 10.22 6.87
C TRP A 57 -29.24 11.55 7.57
N PRO A 58 -28.10 11.62 8.29
CA PRO A 58 -27.61 12.87 8.90
C PRO A 58 -27.37 13.99 7.89
N THR A 59 -27.55 15.24 8.33
CA THR A 59 -27.24 16.43 7.52
C THR A 59 -25.77 16.51 7.12
N GLN A 60 -25.49 16.68 5.83
CA GLN A 60 -24.13 16.83 5.32
C GLN A 60 -23.53 18.18 5.75
N ARG A 61 -22.41 18.12 6.50
CA ARG A 61 -21.59 19.28 6.91
C ARG A 61 -20.22 19.26 6.23
N TYR A 62 -19.76 20.43 5.84
CA TYR A 62 -18.44 20.65 5.23
C TYR A 62 -17.65 21.71 6.00
N LEU A 63 -16.35 21.51 6.10
CA LEU A 63 -15.43 22.57 6.52
C LEU A 63 -15.03 23.37 5.29
N VAL A 64 -15.21 24.69 5.37
CA VAL A 64 -14.80 25.62 4.32
C VAL A 64 -14.02 26.78 4.93
N ASN A 65 -13.52 27.66 4.06
CA ASN A 65 -12.81 28.87 4.48
C ASN A 65 -13.64 29.67 5.50
N VAL A 66 -13.01 30.07 6.61
CA VAL A 66 -13.62 30.84 7.71
C VAL A 66 -14.28 32.15 7.24
N GLY A 67 -13.81 32.69 6.12
CA GLY A 67 -14.21 33.97 5.57
C GLY A 67 -13.62 35.15 6.36
N TYR A 68 -13.79 36.36 5.84
CA TYR A 68 -13.30 37.54 6.54
C TYR A 68 -14.04 37.73 7.88
N HIS A 69 -13.26 37.94 8.94
CA HIS A 69 -13.72 38.26 10.28
C HIS A 69 -12.65 39.08 11.01
N GLU A 70 -12.89 40.37 11.17
CA GLU A 70 -11.89 41.33 11.67
C GLU A 70 -11.34 40.96 13.05
N ARG A 71 -12.21 40.72 14.04
CA ARG A 71 -11.75 40.42 15.42
C ARG A 71 -11.01 39.09 15.53
N LEU A 72 -11.54 38.03 14.89
CA LEU A 72 -10.85 36.74 14.78
C LEU A 72 -9.50 36.88 14.09
N ALA A 73 -9.37 37.65 13.01
CA ALA A 73 -8.08 37.91 12.37
C ALA A 73 -7.12 38.67 13.30
N ALA A 74 -7.61 39.69 14.02
CA ALA A 74 -6.80 40.46 14.98
C ALA A 74 -6.37 39.64 16.20
N PHE A 75 -7.13 38.61 16.59
CA PHE A 75 -6.75 37.62 17.59
C PHE A 75 -5.77 36.61 17.00
N TRP A 76 -6.15 35.96 15.90
CA TRP A 76 -5.43 34.83 15.32
C TRP A 76 -4.12 35.21 14.66
N LEU A 77 -3.95 36.43 14.13
CA LEU A 77 -2.67 36.84 13.54
C LEU A 77 -1.69 37.42 14.58
N ASN A 78 -2.14 37.70 15.80
CA ASN A 78 -1.30 38.16 16.89
C ASN A 78 -0.71 36.97 17.68
N ALA A 79 0.61 36.83 17.69
CA ALA A 79 1.28 35.69 18.34
C ALA A 79 0.98 35.59 19.84
N SER A 80 1.05 36.69 20.59
CA SER A 80 0.78 36.68 22.04
C SER A 80 -0.67 36.33 22.37
N LYS A 81 -1.64 36.62 21.49
CA LYS A 81 -3.03 36.21 21.68
C LYS A 81 -3.26 34.74 21.33
N ARG A 82 -2.63 34.24 20.26
CA ARG A 82 -2.63 32.81 19.94
C ARG A 82 -2.00 31.98 21.07
N GLU A 83 -0.90 32.47 21.65
CA GLU A 83 -0.20 31.77 22.73
C GLU A 83 -1.09 31.55 23.95
N LYS A 84 -1.95 32.52 24.31
CA LYS A 84 -2.93 32.34 25.38
C LYS A 84 -3.89 31.16 25.15
N MET A 85 -4.23 30.87 23.89
CA MET A 85 -5.04 29.69 23.56
C MET A 85 -4.24 28.41 23.77
N VAL A 86 -2.95 28.40 23.40
CA VAL A 86 -2.05 27.26 23.62
C VAL A 86 -1.85 27.03 25.13
N GLU A 87 -1.51 28.07 25.89
CA GLU A 87 -1.35 28.02 27.36
C GLU A 87 -2.62 27.50 28.05
N LEU A 88 -3.80 27.92 27.59
CA LEU A 88 -5.07 27.42 28.10
C LEU A 88 -5.21 25.92 27.85
N LEU A 89 -4.98 25.46 26.62
CA LEU A 89 -5.04 24.04 26.25
C LEU A 89 -4.02 23.21 27.03
N ASP A 90 -2.79 23.71 27.20
CA ASP A 90 -1.73 23.07 27.97
C ASP A 90 -2.11 22.95 29.46
N SER A 91 -2.70 24.01 30.04
CA SER A 91 -3.17 24.00 31.43
C SER A 91 -4.28 22.96 31.69
N MET A 92 -4.99 22.58 30.63
CA MET A 92 -6.06 21.57 30.65
C MET A 92 -5.57 20.18 30.19
N SER A 93 -4.26 20.02 29.97
CA SER A 93 -3.59 18.81 29.50
C SER A 93 -4.09 18.33 28.13
N VAL A 94 -4.30 19.25 27.19
CA VAL A 94 -4.78 18.93 25.83
C VAL A 94 -3.60 18.80 24.86
N GLU A 95 -3.30 17.57 24.43
CA GLU A 95 -2.37 17.32 23.32
C GLU A 95 -3.07 17.53 21.95
N PHE A 96 -3.15 18.77 21.49
CA PHE A 96 -3.72 19.10 20.19
C PHE A 96 -2.73 18.90 19.03
N THR A 97 -3.25 18.59 17.84
CA THR A 97 -2.47 18.41 16.60
C THR A 97 -2.56 19.65 15.70
N THR A 98 -3.76 20.21 15.50
CA THR A 98 -3.99 21.52 14.87
C THR A 98 -5.07 22.33 15.59
N ILE A 99 -5.06 23.64 15.35
CA ILE A 99 -6.19 24.53 15.64
C ILE A 99 -6.49 25.32 14.36
N ASP A 100 -7.65 25.06 13.77
CA ASP A 100 -8.01 25.55 12.44
C ASP A 100 -9.17 26.56 12.53
N PRO A 101 -8.99 27.83 12.15
CA PRO A 101 -10.10 28.75 11.92
C PRO A 101 -10.87 28.33 10.67
N ILE A 102 -12.12 27.93 10.85
CA ILE A 102 -12.94 27.35 9.80
C ILE A 102 -14.37 27.90 9.83
N ARG A 103 -15.12 27.61 8.77
CA ARG A 103 -16.58 27.72 8.76
C ARG A 103 -17.19 26.36 8.51
N VAL A 104 -18.17 25.97 9.32
CA VAL A 104 -18.97 24.77 9.11
C VAL A 104 -20.22 25.17 8.32
N VAL A 105 -20.45 24.54 7.18
CA VAL A 105 -21.61 24.79 6.33
C VAL A 105 -22.44 23.53 6.15
N GLU A 106 -23.76 23.67 6.23
CA GLU A 106 -24.73 22.60 5.96
C GLU A 106 -25.24 22.69 4.53
N ARG A 107 -25.32 21.55 3.83
CA ARG A 107 -25.83 21.49 2.45
C ARG A 107 -27.36 21.55 2.44
N VAL A 108 -27.90 22.52 1.70
CA VAL A 108 -29.34 22.75 1.52
C VAL A 108 -29.94 21.72 0.53
N LYS A 109 -31.11 21.13 0.86
CA LYS A 109 -32.03 20.57 -0.17
C LYS A 109 -32.96 21.70 -0.66
N PHE A 110 -33.21 21.74 -1.97
CA PHE A 110 -34.07 22.74 -2.60
C PHE A 110 -35.44 22.84 -1.91
N ASN A 111 -35.83 24.05 -1.49
CA ASN A 111 -37.24 24.35 -1.18
C ASN A 111 -37.94 24.83 -2.46
N TYR A 112 -39.21 24.46 -2.63
CA TYR A 112 -40.06 24.74 -3.81
C TYR A 112 -40.24 26.25 -4.17
N VAL A 113 -39.61 27.16 -3.44
CA VAL A 113 -39.69 28.62 -3.63
C VAL A 113 -38.34 29.24 -4.05
N GLY A 114 -37.27 28.44 -4.23
CA GLY A 114 -36.04 28.89 -4.89
C GLY A 114 -35.05 29.71 -4.05
N ASP A 115 -35.36 30.08 -2.81
CA ASP A 115 -34.43 30.79 -1.94
C ASP A 115 -33.39 29.85 -1.30
N LYS A 116 -32.10 30.18 -1.47
CA LYS A 116 -30.95 29.51 -0.83
C LYS A 116 -30.65 30.15 0.52
N THR A 117 -30.92 29.47 1.63
CA THR A 117 -30.40 29.85 2.95
C THR A 117 -29.31 28.87 3.36
N THR A 118 -28.04 29.23 3.12
CA THR A 118 -26.90 28.48 3.70
C THR A 118 -26.80 28.85 5.17
N VAL A 119 -27.23 27.94 6.05
CA VAL A 119 -26.92 28.07 7.48
C VAL A 119 -25.49 27.56 7.68
N GLY A 120 -24.60 28.46 8.10
CA GLY A 120 -23.22 28.10 8.41
C GLY A 120 -22.66 29.01 9.48
N HIS A 121 -21.90 28.44 10.42
CA HIS A 121 -21.31 29.12 11.57
C HIS A 121 -19.79 29.00 11.53
N ARG A 122 -19.09 29.96 12.14
CA ARG A 122 -17.63 29.94 12.23
C ARG A 122 -17.21 29.15 13.46
N ALA A 123 -16.08 28.48 13.37
CA ALA A 123 -15.51 27.78 14.51
C ALA A 123 -13.98 27.80 14.50
N LEU A 124 -13.38 27.72 15.68
CA LEU A 124 -12.03 27.19 15.85
C LEU A 124 -12.13 25.68 16.05
N ALA A 125 -11.62 24.92 15.09
CA ALA A 125 -11.57 23.46 15.14
C ALA A 125 -10.24 23.00 15.72
N ILE A 126 -10.30 22.44 16.93
CA ILE A 126 -9.16 21.84 17.61
C ILE A 126 -9.13 20.35 17.23
N ALA A 127 -8.02 19.92 16.63
CA ALA A 127 -7.78 18.52 16.33
C ALA A 127 -6.97 17.88 17.46
N ILE A 128 -7.33 16.64 17.82
CA ILE A 128 -6.61 15.83 18.81
C ILE A 128 -6.37 14.43 18.26
N LYS A 129 -5.44 13.68 18.85
CA LYS A 129 -5.24 12.27 18.49
C LYS A 129 -6.50 11.45 18.82
N PRO A 130 -6.86 10.46 17.98
CA PRO A 130 -7.99 9.57 18.28
C PRO A 130 -7.87 8.89 19.65
N GLU A 131 -9.00 8.66 20.31
CA GLU A 131 -9.12 7.89 21.56
C GLU A 131 -8.38 8.50 22.77
N THR A 132 -7.97 9.77 22.69
CA THR A 132 -7.26 10.46 23.79
C THR A 132 -8.17 11.25 24.73
N PHE A 133 -9.43 11.49 24.35
CA PHE A 133 -10.38 12.33 25.10
C PHE A 133 -11.71 11.63 25.37
N SER A 134 -12.31 11.90 26.54
CA SER A 134 -13.74 11.65 26.77
C SER A 134 -14.60 12.84 26.32
N PHE A 135 -15.89 12.62 26.08
CA PHE A 135 -16.82 13.68 25.69
C PHE A 135 -16.98 14.74 26.78
N GLU A 136 -16.98 14.35 28.05
CA GLU A 136 -17.08 15.26 29.20
C GLU A 136 -15.88 16.20 29.27
N LYS A 137 -14.67 15.64 29.09
CA LYS A 137 -13.46 16.44 29.03
C LYS A 137 -13.47 17.40 27.84
N GLY A 138 -13.99 16.95 26.70
CA GLY A 138 -14.19 17.79 25.53
C GLY A 138 -15.09 19.00 25.81
N VAL A 139 -16.19 18.81 26.56
CA VAL A 139 -17.11 19.89 26.96
C VAL A 139 -16.40 20.95 27.80
N GLU A 140 -15.62 20.55 28.81
CA GLU A 140 -14.84 21.48 29.64
C GLU A 140 -13.92 22.36 28.77
N VAL A 141 -13.23 21.75 27.81
CA VAL A 141 -12.27 22.44 26.95
C VAL A 141 -12.95 23.44 26.01
N VAL A 142 -14.03 23.05 25.32
CA VAL A 142 -14.73 23.99 24.42
C VAL A 142 -15.36 25.17 25.16
N VAL A 143 -15.80 24.97 26.41
CA VAL A 143 -16.30 26.06 27.27
C VAL A 143 -15.18 27.06 27.58
N ALA A 144 -14.02 26.57 28.02
CA ALA A 144 -12.89 27.42 28.35
C ALA A 144 -12.37 28.18 27.11
N CYS A 145 -12.25 27.49 25.97
CA CYS A 145 -11.82 28.11 24.71
C CYS A 145 -12.81 29.19 24.24
N LYS A 146 -14.12 28.94 24.35
CA LYS A 146 -15.15 29.92 23.99
C LYS A 146 -15.10 31.16 24.90
N ALA A 147 -14.90 30.98 26.21
CA ALA A 147 -14.75 32.09 27.15
C ALA A 147 -13.55 32.99 26.79
N LEU A 148 -12.40 32.38 26.45
CA LEU A 148 -11.21 33.10 26.01
C LEU A 148 -11.45 33.91 24.74
N LEU A 149 -12.23 33.40 23.78
CA LEU A 149 -12.62 34.14 22.58
C LEU A 149 -13.53 35.33 22.92
N SER A 150 -14.50 35.15 23.82
CA SER A 150 -15.39 36.22 24.28
C SER A 150 -14.67 37.34 25.03
N GLU A 151 -13.63 37.02 25.83
CA GLU A 151 -12.77 38.04 26.46
C GLU A 151 -12.11 38.99 25.44
N HIS A 152 -11.91 38.50 24.20
CA HIS A 152 -11.35 39.26 23.10
C HIS A 152 -12.43 39.79 22.13
N GLY A 153 -13.70 39.75 22.53
CA GLY A 153 -14.86 40.27 21.79
C GLY A 153 -15.26 39.43 20.57
N ILE A 154 -14.93 38.12 20.56
CA ILE A 154 -15.24 37.18 19.48
C ILE A 154 -16.33 36.22 19.95
N ASP A 155 -17.59 36.64 19.84
CA ASP A 155 -18.74 35.87 20.35
C ASP A 155 -19.39 34.99 19.27
N ASP A 156 -19.21 35.30 17.99
CA ASP A 156 -19.81 34.60 16.84
C ASP A 156 -18.93 33.49 16.23
N VAL A 157 -17.88 33.08 16.93
CA VAL A 157 -17.01 31.95 16.57
C VAL A 157 -17.12 30.89 17.64
N GLU A 158 -17.54 29.69 17.26
CA GLU A 158 -17.65 28.53 18.15
C GLU A 158 -16.32 27.80 18.33
N CYS A 159 -16.23 26.92 19.32
CA CYS A 159 -15.11 26.01 19.50
C CYS A 159 -15.61 24.58 19.28
N LEU A 160 -14.86 23.79 18.52
CA LEU A 160 -15.15 22.37 18.33
C LEU A 160 -13.89 21.54 18.46
N ILE A 161 -14.04 20.31 18.96
CA ILE A 161 -12.96 19.33 19.08
C ILE A 161 -13.28 18.14 18.19
N ARG A 162 -12.31 17.75 17.37
CA ARG A 162 -12.40 16.60 16.46
C ARG A 162 -11.18 15.71 16.61
N GLU A 163 -11.36 14.42 16.39
CA GLU A 163 -10.22 13.50 16.26
C GLU A 163 -9.60 13.64 14.87
N ALA A 164 -8.32 14.00 14.80
CA ALA A 164 -7.54 14.04 13.57
C ALA A 164 -6.04 14.14 13.81
N GLU A 165 -5.29 13.52 12.91
CA GLU A 165 -3.82 13.57 12.85
C GLU A 165 -3.32 14.56 11.77
N CYS A 166 -2.12 15.09 11.97
CA CYS A 166 -1.48 16.04 11.06
C CYS A 166 -0.23 15.44 10.42
N PHE A 167 -0.11 15.64 9.12
CA PHE A 167 0.97 15.12 8.30
C PHE A 167 1.80 16.29 7.74
N SER A 168 3.13 16.21 7.83
CA SER A 168 4.04 17.24 7.29
C SER A 168 4.22 17.10 5.78
N SER A 169 4.32 18.21 5.05
CA SER A 169 4.54 18.25 3.60
C SER A 169 6.02 18.23 3.19
N ALA A 170 6.87 17.45 3.86
CA ALA A 170 8.17 17.08 3.27
C ALA A 170 7.89 16.28 1.99
N GLY A 171 8.64 16.52 0.91
CA GLY A 171 8.46 15.81 -0.34
C GLY A 171 8.49 14.28 -0.11
N PRO A 172 7.68 13.51 -0.85
CA PRO A 172 7.53 12.08 -0.62
C PRO A 172 8.89 11.36 -0.69
N LEU A 173 9.15 10.44 0.25
CA LEU A 173 10.31 9.55 0.17
C LEU A 173 10.38 8.86 -1.19
N LYS A 174 11.57 8.92 -1.82
CA LYS A 174 11.86 8.19 -3.06
C LYS A 174 12.18 6.73 -2.77
N LEU A 175 11.80 5.85 -3.70
CA LEU A 175 12.26 4.46 -3.73
C LEU A 175 13.79 4.47 -3.90
N GLN A 176 14.48 3.75 -3.03
CA GLN A 176 15.93 3.64 -3.06
C GLN A 176 16.30 2.35 -3.75
N GLU A 177 16.79 2.44 -4.98
CA GLU A 177 17.18 1.24 -5.72
C GLU A 177 18.30 0.49 -5.02
N PRO A 178 18.27 -0.85 -5.08
CA PRO A 178 19.32 -1.64 -4.48
C PRO A 178 20.64 -1.31 -5.20
N ALA A 179 21.67 -0.99 -4.42
CA ALA A 179 23.01 -0.93 -4.96
C ALA A 179 23.42 -2.35 -5.41
N PRO A 180 24.15 -2.49 -6.53
CA PRO A 180 24.83 -3.73 -6.88
C PRO A 180 25.75 -4.12 -5.72
N SER A 181 25.30 -5.02 -4.85
CA SER A 181 26.06 -5.38 -3.66
C SER A 181 25.91 -6.86 -3.40
N SER A 182 27.04 -7.51 -3.14
CA SER A 182 27.07 -8.91 -2.70
C SER A 182 26.59 -9.10 -1.26
N ASN A 183 26.04 -8.05 -0.62
CA ASN A 183 25.66 -8.05 0.78
C ASN A 183 24.25 -8.60 0.95
N ASP A 184 24.13 -9.69 1.69
CA ASP A 184 22.86 -10.33 2.02
C ASP A 184 21.91 -9.39 2.80
N ALA A 185 22.43 -8.37 3.49
CA ALA A 185 21.62 -7.35 4.17
C ALA A 185 20.80 -6.48 3.19
N ALA A 186 21.17 -6.40 1.91
CA ALA A 186 20.41 -5.65 0.91
C ALA A 186 18.97 -6.20 0.72
N GLU A 187 18.70 -7.45 1.12
CA GLU A 187 17.35 -8.03 1.09
C GLU A 187 16.35 -7.22 1.95
N PHE A 188 16.81 -6.60 3.04
CA PHE A 188 15.96 -5.77 3.92
C PHE A 188 15.44 -4.51 3.21
N ARG A 189 16.15 -4.00 2.19
CA ARG A 189 15.71 -2.85 1.38
C ARG A 189 14.73 -3.23 0.29
N VAL A 190 14.67 -4.48 -0.14
CA VAL A 190 13.90 -4.86 -1.34
C VAL A 190 12.45 -4.33 -1.30
N PRO A 191 11.70 -4.41 -0.18
CA PRO A 191 10.34 -3.89 -0.13
C PRO A 191 10.19 -2.37 -0.30
N THR A 192 11.27 -1.59 -0.17
CA THR A 192 11.30 -0.13 -0.35
C THR A 192 11.94 0.30 -1.68
N THR A 193 12.09 -0.63 -2.62
CA THR A 193 12.69 -0.40 -3.96
C THR A 193 11.66 -0.52 -5.09
N SER A 194 12.04 -0.17 -6.33
CA SER A 194 11.21 -0.41 -7.51
C SER A 194 11.28 -1.84 -8.07
N THR A 195 12.09 -2.73 -7.50
CA THR A 195 12.24 -4.11 -8.01
C THR A 195 10.95 -4.93 -7.98
N LEU A 196 10.81 -5.87 -8.90
CA LEU A 196 9.61 -6.71 -8.99
C LEU A 196 9.51 -7.69 -7.81
N GLY A 197 8.30 -8.11 -7.48
CA GLY A 197 8.11 -9.09 -6.42
C GLY A 197 8.00 -8.49 -5.02
N THR A 198 7.69 -7.19 -4.91
CA THR A 198 7.47 -6.49 -3.65
C THR A 198 6.02 -6.60 -3.20
N SER A 199 5.82 -6.65 -1.88
CA SER A 199 4.49 -6.69 -1.27
C SER A 199 3.74 -5.39 -1.46
N ILE A 200 2.48 -5.48 -1.89
CA ILE A 200 1.57 -4.36 -2.03
C ILE A 200 0.23 -4.65 -1.36
N VAL A 201 -0.39 -3.59 -0.85
CA VAL A 201 -1.80 -3.56 -0.42
C VAL A 201 -2.45 -2.30 -0.96
N THR A 202 -3.76 -2.18 -0.89
CA THR A 202 -4.47 -0.97 -1.35
C THR A 202 -4.98 -0.14 -0.19
N THR A 203 -5.28 1.14 -0.44
CA THR A 203 -5.96 2.01 0.53
C THR A 203 -7.35 1.51 0.91
N ARG A 204 -7.95 0.65 0.07
CA ARG A 204 -9.29 0.10 0.27
C ARG A 204 -9.27 -1.23 1.01
N THR A 205 -8.25 -2.05 0.75
CA THR A 205 -8.12 -3.41 1.30
C THR A 205 -6.71 -3.61 1.87
N PRO A 206 -6.39 -2.95 3.01
CA PRO A 206 -5.06 -3.00 3.61
C PRO A 206 -4.68 -4.39 4.13
N ASP A 207 -5.66 -5.28 4.34
CA ASP A 207 -5.46 -6.65 4.84
C ASP A 207 -5.28 -7.69 3.73
N VAL A 208 -5.49 -7.30 2.46
CA VAL A 208 -5.31 -8.20 1.31
C VAL A 208 -3.99 -7.87 0.64
N GLU A 209 -3.02 -8.72 0.90
CA GLU A 209 -1.68 -8.60 0.33
C GLU A 209 -1.59 -9.28 -1.03
N GLY A 210 -0.93 -8.60 -1.96
CA GLY A 210 -0.47 -9.18 -3.20
C GLY A 210 0.95 -8.73 -3.52
N THR A 211 1.36 -9.02 -4.74
CA THR A 211 2.69 -8.72 -5.24
C THR A 211 2.61 -7.75 -6.41
N ARG A 212 3.49 -6.75 -6.42
CA ARG A 212 3.70 -5.87 -7.58
C ARG A 212 4.34 -6.67 -8.71
N GLY A 213 3.65 -6.71 -9.85
CA GLY A 213 4.12 -7.31 -11.08
C GLY A 213 4.95 -6.35 -11.93
N PHE A 214 5.12 -6.70 -13.19
CA PHE A 214 6.02 -6.00 -14.10
C PHE A 214 5.49 -4.63 -14.51
N TYR A 215 6.44 -3.76 -14.85
CA TYR A 215 6.20 -2.43 -15.37
C TYR A 215 5.98 -2.44 -16.86
N VAL A 216 5.17 -1.47 -17.28
CA VAL A 216 4.90 -1.17 -18.68
C VAL A 216 4.87 0.34 -18.92
N VAL A 217 4.99 0.71 -20.18
CA VAL A 217 4.68 2.04 -20.71
C VAL A 217 3.57 1.94 -21.73
N ALA A 218 2.77 3.00 -21.82
CA ALA A 218 1.87 3.21 -22.94
C ALA A 218 2.54 4.14 -23.96
N ASN A 219 2.41 3.85 -25.25
CA ASN A 219 2.92 4.73 -26.30
C ASN A 219 2.26 6.11 -26.30
N GLU A 220 0.99 6.18 -25.87
CA GLU A 220 0.23 7.43 -25.79
C GLU A 220 0.74 8.36 -24.68
N ASP A 221 1.43 7.83 -23.67
CA ASP A 221 1.93 8.57 -22.51
C ASP A 221 3.28 8.00 -22.03
N PRO A 222 4.36 8.22 -22.80
CA PRO A 222 5.67 7.61 -22.55
C PRO A 222 6.34 8.16 -21.28
N GLU A 223 5.89 9.30 -20.77
CA GLU A 223 6.38 9.89 -19.52
C GLU A 223 5.87 9.12 -18.30
N LYS A 224 4.71 8.46 -18.41
CA LYS A 224 4.11 7.71 -17.30
C LYS A 224 4.60 6.28 -17.20
N LEU A 225 4.76 5.87 -15.94
CA LEU A 225 5.14 4.53 -15.55
C LEU A 225 3.93 3.81 -14.97
N TYR A 226 3.65 2.63 -15.49
CA TYR A 226 2.61 1.77 -14.95
C TYR A 226 3.22 0.45 -14.48
N PHE A 227 2.63 -0.16 -13.45
CA PHE A 227 2.86 -1.58 -13.17
C PHE A 227 1.55 -2.34 -13.20
N LEU A 228 1.67 -3.63 -13.47
CA LEU A 228 0.57 -4.57 -13.43
C LEU A 228 0.57 -5.35 -12.13
N THR A 229 -0.61 -5.73 -11.66
CA THR A 229 -0.83 -6.73 -10.62
C THR A 229 -2.15 -7.45 -10.91
N CYS A 230 -2.53 -8.43 -10.10
CA CYS A 230 -3.82 -9.11 -10.28
C CYS A 230 -4.98 -8.20 -9.86
N ARG A 231 -6.10 -8.28 -10.58
CA ARG A 231 -7.34 -7.57 -10.20
C ARG A 231 -7.77 -7.99 -8.81
N HIS A 232 -7.75 -9.28 -8.49
CA HIS A 232 -8.25 -9.75 -7.19
C HIS A 232 -7.40 -9.29 -5.98
N VAL A 233 -6.17 -8.80 -6.20
CA VAL A 233 -5.36 -8.16 -5.16
C VAL A 233 -5.93 -6.79 -4.79
N VAL A 234 -6.48 -6.07 -5.78
CA VAL A 234 -7.06 -4.73 -5.61
C VAL A 234 -8.57 -4.77 -5.33
N PHE A 235 -9.27 -5.71 -5.97
CA PHE A 235 -10.69 -5.94 -5.91
C PHE A 235 -10.98 -7.39 -5.48
N PRO A 236 -10.83 -7.73 -4.19
CA PRO A 236 -10.99 -9.09 -3.70
C PRO A 236 -12.40 -9.62 -3.91
N PHE A 237 -12.55 -10.89 -4.29
CA PHE A 237 -13.84 -11.54 -4.52
C PHE A 237 -14.79 -11.49 -3.32
N ASN A 238 -14.25 -11.45 -2.11
CA ASN A 238 -15.02 -11.44 -0.86
C ASN A 238 -15.44 -10.03 -0.42
N SER A 239 -15.14 -9.00 -1.23
CA SER A 239 -15.52 -7.61 -0.92
C SER A 239 -17.00 -7.30 -1.14
N GLY A 240 -17.76 -8.23 -1.73
CA GLY A 240 -19.17 -8.01 -2.10
C GLY A 240 -19.37 -7.06 -3.29
N GLU A 241 -18.27 -6.65 -3.94
CA GLU A 241 -18.30 -5.74 -5.08
C GLU A 241 -18.62 -6.44 -6.39
N GLU A 242 -19.35 -5.73 -7.25
CA GLU A 242 -19.66 -6.22 -8.58
C GLU A 242 -18.38 -6.34 -9.44
N ASN A 243 -18.33 -7.39 -10.27
CA ASN A 243 -17.24 -7.61 -11.21
C ASN A 243 -17.35 -6.67 -12.42
N LEU A 244 -17.14 -5.38 -12.18
CA LEU A 244 -17.21 -4.33 -13.18
C LEU A 244 -15.82 -3.85 -13.58
N GLU A 245 -15.79 -3.19 -14.73
CA GLU A 245 -14.65 -2.41 -15.20
C GLU A 245 -14.42 -1.24 -14.23
N TYR A 246 -13.19 -1.09 -13.75
CA TYR A 246 -12.77 0.08 -13.02
C TYR A 246 -12.05 1.04 -13.96
N LYS A 247 -12.50 2.29 -13.95
CA LYS A 247 -11.78 3.44 -14.51
C LYS A 247 -11.48 4.39 -13.36
N SER A 248 -10.32 5.04 -13.40
CA SER A 248 -9.91 5.99 -12.37
C SER A 248 -11.04 6.97 -12.05
N THR A 249 -11.44 7.01 -10.77
CA THR A 249 -12.40 7.95 -10.19
C THR A 249 -11.76 8.62 -8.99
N GLU A 250 -12.23 9.80 -8.61
CA GLU A 250 -11.86 10.41 -7.33
C GLU A 250 -12.84 9.97 -6.22
N PRO A 251 -12.37 9.55 -5.04
CA PRO A 251 -10.96 9.38 -4.67
C PRO A 251 -10.33 8.13 -5.31
N ARG A 252 -9.06 8.25 -5.71
CA ARG A 252 -8.30 7.15 -6.32
C ARG A 252 -7.98 6.06 -5.30
N ILE A 253 -7.92 4.81 -5.76
CA ILE A 253 -7.43 3.68 -4.95
C ILE A 253 -5.90 3.74 -4.96
N GLY A 254 -5.30 4.10 -3.83
CA GLY A 254 -3.85 4.17 -3.66
C GLY A 254 -3.23 2.80 -3.45
N ILE A 255 -1.99 2.63 -3.89
CA ILE A 255 -1.20 1.41 -3.66
C ILE A 255 -0.13 1.68 -2.61
N PHE A 256 -0.16 0.92 -1.53
CA PHE A 256 0.83 0.96 -0.46
C PHE A 256 1.95 -0.05 -0.71
N GLN A 257 3.19 0.42 -0.65
CA GLN A 257 4.40 -0.38 -0.60
C GLN A 257 5.44 0.29 0.32
N PRO A 258 6.10 -0.46 1.21
CA PRO A 258 5.81 -1.86 1.57
C PRO A 258 4.51 -1.99 2.39
N CYS A 259 3.92 -3.18 2.46
CA CYS A 259 2.80 -3.39 3.39
C CYS A 259 3.28 -3.36 4.86
N ALA A 260 2.38 -3.01 5.79
CA ALA A 260 2.74 -2.91 7.21
C ALA A 260 3.19 -4.25 7.81
N ALA A 261 2.55 -5.35 7.38
CA ALA A 261 2.93 -6.70 7.80
C ALA A 261 4.34 -7.08 7.32
N THR A 262 4.73 -6.71 6.09
CA THR A 262 6.08 -6.94 5.56
C THR A 262 7.13 -6.16 6.36
N LEU A 263 6.87 -4.88 6.66
CA LEU A 263 7.79 -4.08 7.50
C LEU A 263 8.01 -4.73 8.86
N LYS A 264 6.94 -5.13 9.54
CA LYS A 264 7.01 -5.83 10.82
C LYS A 264 7.85 -7.11 10.73
N LEU A 265 7.55 -7.97 9.76
CA LEU A 265 8.26 -9.24 9.57
C LEU A 265 9.74 -9.05 9.24
N LEU A 266 10.09 -8.02 8.45
CA LEU A 266 11.48 -7.67 8.16
C LEU A 266 12.23 -7.23 9.41
N ARG A 267 11.64 -6.36 10.25
CA ARG A 267 12.27 -5.95 11.51
C ARG A 267 12.49 -7.14 12.44
N GLU A 268 11.49 -8.00 12.59
CA GLU A 268 11.60 -9.21 13.38
C GLU A 268 12.68 -10.16 12.84
N LYS A 269 12.78 -10.32 11.51
CA LYS A 269 13.86 -11.09 10.87
C LYS A 269 15.21 -10.46 11.19
N GLY A 270 15.35 -9.15 11.04
CA GLY A 270 16.60 -8.44 11.29
C GLY A 270 17.08 -8.57 12.74
N VAL A 271 16.17 -8.49 13.71
CA VAL A 271 16.49 -8.74 15.13
C VAL A 271 16.96 -10.18 15.36
N ARG A 272 16.31 -11.17 14.72
CA ARG A 272 16.75 -12.58 14.79
C ARG A 272 18.13 -12.76 14.17
N ASP A 273 18.36 -12.25 12.96
CA ASP A 273 19.62 -12.38 12.24
C ASP A 273 20.78 -11.72 13.01
N ILE A 274 20.56 -10.54 13.61
CA ILE A 274 21.53 -9.87 14.50
C ILE A 274 21.86 -10.76 15.71
N LYS A 275 20.85 -11.36 16.34
CA LYS A 275 21.04 -12.24 17.50
C LYS A 275 21.86 -13.47 17.12
N ASP A 276 21.54 -14.11 16.01
CA ASP A 276 22.22 -15.32 15.53
C ASP A 276 23.68 -15.04 15.13
N LEU A 277 23.92 -13.93 14.43
CA LEU A 277 25.27 -13.45 14.14
C LEU A 277 26.03 -13.08 15.43
N GLY A 278 25.38 -12.45 16.39
CA GLY A 278 25.96 -12.12 17.69
C GLY A 278 26.45 -13.37 18.43
N ALA A 279 25.66 -14.45 18.41
CA ALA A 279 26.08 -15.74 18.98
C ALA A 279 27.29 -16.34 18.24
N LYS A 280 27.38 -16.18 16.91
CA LYS A 280 28.56 -16.59 16.12
C LYS A 280 29.79 -15.76 16.48
N VAL A 281 29.66 -14.45 16.67
CA VAL A 281 30.74 -13.57 17.13
C VAL A 281 31.25 -14.01 18.51
N THR A 282 30.36 -14.25 19.48
CA THR A 282 30.76 -14.72 20.82
C THR A 282 31.55 -16.02 20.73
N ARG A 283 31.06 -17.02 19.98
CA ARG A 283 31.76 -18.30 19.77
C ARG A 283 33.11 -18.12 19.09
N CYS A 284 33.20 -17.20 18.12
CA CYS A 284 34.43 -16.86 17.41
C CYS A 284 35.46 -16.24 18.37
N LEU A 285 35.05 -15.34 19.26
CA LEU A 285 35.92 -14.73 20.28
C LEU A 285 36.38 -15.72 21.35
N GLU A 286 35.50 -16.62 21.82
CA GLU A 286 35.86 -17.69 22.76
C GLU A 286 36.95 -18.61 22.20
N ARG A 287 36.90 -18.93 20.90
CA ARG A 287 37.96 -19.70 20.22
C ARG A 287 39.28 -18.95 20.18
N LEU A 288 39.23 -17.64 19.92
CA LEU A 288 40.43 -16.79 19.93
C LEU A 288 41.05 -16.65 21.33
N GLY A 289 40.25 -16.69 22.40
CA GLY A 289 40.76 -16.70 23.78
C GLY A 289 41.52 -17.97 24.18
N ASN A 290 41.32 -19.08 23.46
CA ASN A 290 41.98 -20.37 23.67
C ASN A 290 43.24 -20.53 22.79
N VAL A 291 44.12 -19.51 22.81
CA VAL A 291 45.26 -19.35 21.90
C VAL A 291 46.25 -20.53 21.93
N GLU A 292 46.33 -21.28 23.04
CA GLU A 292 47.25 -22.42 23.21
C GLU A 292 47.04 -23.57 22.21
N LYS A 293 45.92 -23.59 21.47
CA LYS A 293 45.58 -24.67 20.52
C LYS A 293 45.61 -24.26 19.03
N LEU A 294 46.01 -23.04 18.69
CA LEU A 294 45.91 -22.51 17.33
C LEU A 294 47.27 -22.00 16.79
N GLU A 295 47.58 -22.39 15.55
CA GLU A 295 48.71 -21.85 14.78
C GLU A 295 48.39 -20.43 14.26
N GLY A 296 49.42 -19.62 13.97
CA GLY A 296 49.29 -18.20 13.59
C GLY A 296 48.30 -17.93 12.44
N ASP A 297 48.34 -18.71 11.36
CA ASP A 297 47.46 -18.53 10.19
C ASP A 297 45.99 -18.82 10.52
N LYS A 298 45.73 -19.77 11.45
CA LYS A 298 44.37 -20.09 11.89
C LYS A 298 43.80 -19.00 12.80
N ILE A 299 44.65 -18.33 13.57
CA ILE A 299 44.25 -17.18 14.40
C ILE A 299 43.80 -16.02 13.51
N GLU A 300 44.54 -15.72 12.44
CA GLU A 300 44.19 -14.60 11.56
C GLU A 300 42.92 -14.88 10.76
N ALA A 301 42.75 -16.09 10.22
CA ALA A 301 41.51 -16.50 9.56
C ALA A 301 40.29 -16.39 10.50
N GLN A 302 40.45 -16.78 11.77
CA GLN A 302 39.37 -16.69 12.76
C GLN A 302 39.05 -15.23 13.13
N LYS A 303 40.05 -14.34 13.22
CA LYS A 303 39.81 -12.90 13.42
C LYS A 303 39.04 -12.29 12.25
N ASP A 304 39.37 -12.65 11.02
CA ASP A 304 38.70 -12.13 9.84
C ASP A 304 37.26 -12.65 9.73
N GLU A 305 37.00 -13.89 10.17
CA GLU A 305 35.65 -14.42 10.33
C GLU A 305 34.84 -13.60 11.37
N CYS A 306 35.41 -13.33 12.56
CA CYS A 306 34.78 -12.49 13.58
C CYS A 306 34.43 -11.10 13.03
N LYS A 307 35.38 -10.44 12.36
CA LYS A 307 35.17 -9.11 11.72
C LYS A 307 34.06 -9.18 10.68
N THR A 308 33.98 -10.25 9.91
CA THR A 308 32.94 -10.46 8.89
C THR A 308 31.55 -10.51 9.53
N PHE A 309 31.36 -11.30 10.59
CA PHE A 309 30.08 -11.34 11.30
C PHE A 309 29.72 -10.01 11.96
N GLN A 310 30.69 -9.30 12.54
CA GLN A 310 30.46 -7.97 13.11
C GLN A 310 30.03 -6.97 12.04
N ARG A 311 30.68 -6.97 10.87
CA ARG A 311 30.31 -6.13 9.73
C ARG A 311 28.87 -6.42 9.29
N GLN A 312 28.49 -7.70 9.16
CA GLN A 312 27.13 -8.09 8.80
C GLN A 312 26.08 -7.61 9.81
N ILE A 313 26.39 -7.64 11.12
CA ILE A 313 25.49 -7.11 12.16
C ILE A 313 25.24 -5.61 11.94
N GLU A 314 26.30 -4.82 11.73
CA GLU A 314 26.18 -3.37 11.54
C GLU A 314 25.47 -3.03 10.23
N GLU A 315 25.71 -3.79 9.17
CA GLU A 315 24.98 -3.68 7.91
C GLU A 315 23.49 -3.93 8.13
N ILE A 316 23.09 -5.04 8.75
CA ILE A 316 21.66 -5.34 9.03
C ILE A 316 21.03 -4.25 9.92
N LYS A 317 21.73 -3.76 10.95
CA LYS A 317 21.23 -2.65 11.79
C LYS A 317 20.97 -1.40 10.95
N SER A 318 21.90 -1.03 10.06
CA SER A 318 21.75 0.11 9.18
C SER A 318 20.52 -0.03 8.26
N GLU A 319 20.30 -1.23 7.72
CA GLU A 319 19.14 -1.50 6.86
C GLU A 319 17.82 -1.44 7.62
N ILE A 320 17.76 -1.99 8.84
CA ILE A 320 16.56 -1.88 9.68
C ILE A 320 16.25 -0.42 10.02
N LEU A 321 17.26 0.40 10.31
CA LEU A 321 17.08 1.83 10.58
C LEU A 321 16.57 2.58 9.34
N ALA A 322 17.03 2.20 8.15
CA ALA A 322 16.56 2.77 6.88
C ALA A 322 15.07 2.50 6.60
N LEU A 323 14.45 1.54 7.31
CA LEU A 323 13.00 1.28 7.23
C LEU A 323 12.16 2.27 8.06
N ASN A 324 12.74 3.01 9.01
CA ASN A 324 11.99 3.90 9.91
C ASN A 324 11.10 4.94 9.20
N PRO A 325 11.56 5.61 8.12
CA PRO A 325 10.72 6.57 7.42
C PRO A 325 9.47 5.93 6.77
N TRP A 326 9.50 4.63 6.51
CA TRP A 326 8.40 3.88 5.89
C TRP A 326 7.32 3.42 6.88
N GLU A 327 7.49 3.66 8.19
CA GLU A 327 6.42 3.42 9.18
C GLU A 327 5.20 4.31 8.91
N ASP A 328 5.44 5.54 8.44
CA ASP A 328 4.39 6.47 8.05
C ASP A 328 3.62 5.92 6.82
N PRO A 329 2.31 5.66 6.92
CA PRO A 329 1.49 5.25 5.78
C PRO A 329 1.58 6.21 4.60
N CYS A 330 1.66 7.52 4.83
CA CYS A 330 1.76 8.51 3.76
C CYS A 330 3.03 8.32 2.93
N ASN A 331 4.09 7.79 3.52
CA ASN A 331 5.34 7.49 2.83
C ASN A 331 5.30 6.23 1.98
N ARG A 332 4.26 5.41 2.15
CA ARG A 332 4.12 4.12 1.47
C ARG A 332 3.25 4.17 0.23
N VAL A 333 2.57 5.28 -0.05
CA VAL A 333 1.78 5.40 -1.28
C VAL A 333 2.73 5.57 -2.46
N ILE A 334 2.85 4.53 -3.30
CA ILE A 334 3.75 4.51 -4.46
C ILE A 334 3.07 4.80 -5.79
N GLY A 335 1.74 4.91 -5.79
CA GLY A 335 0.93 5.04 -6.99
C GLY A 335 -0.54 4.80 -6.72
N HIS A 336 -1.31 4.66 -7.79
CA HIS A 336 -2.75 4.47 -7.70
C HIS A 336 -3.30 3.68 -8.89
N VAL A 337 -4.46 3.05 -8.70
CA VAL A 337 -5.14 2.30 -9.75
C VAL A 337 -5.72 3.24 -10.80
N VAL A 338 -5.46 2.97 -12.07
CA VAL A 338 -6.01 3.76 -13.19
C VAL A 338 -7.01 2.98 -14.04
N TYR A 339 -6.84 1.66 -14.11
CA TYR A 339 -7.68 0.80 -14.94
C TYR A 339 -7.66 -0.63 -14.42
N SER A 340 -8.82 -1.27 -14.40
CA SER A 340 -8.94 -2.72 -14.27
C SER A 340 -10.12 -3.18 -15.11
N PRO A 341 -9.94 -4.08 -16.10
CA PRO A 341 -11.09 -4.73 -16.72
C PRO A 341 -11.87 -5.55 -15.66
N PRO A 342 -13.12 -5.94 -15.95
CA PRO A 342 -13.77 -7.02 -15.21
C PRO A 342 -12.86 -8.25 -15.21
N LEU A 343 -12.85 -8.99 -14.11
CA LEU A 343 -12.25 -10.31 -14.09
C LEU A 343 -12.92 -11.16 -15.17
N GLY A 344 -12.13 -11.61 -16.13
CA GLY A 344 -12.57 -12.49 -17.20
C GLY A 344 -12.14 -13.92 -16.94
N ALA A 345 -13.02 -14.88 -17.22
CA ALA A 345 -12.68 -16.29 -17.29
C ALA A 345 -13.18 -16.80 -18.65
N GLY A 346 -12.28 -17.33 -19.47
CA GLY A 346 -12.62 -17.78 -20.82
C GLY A 346 -12.68 -16.64 -21.83
N MET A 347 -11.76 -15.67 -21.76
CA MET A 347 -11.76 -14.50 -22.64
C MET A 347 -11.45 -14.87 -24.09
N PRO A 348 -12.32 -14.54 -25.07
CA PRO A 348 -12.05 -14.84 -26.47
C PRO A 348 -10.81 -14.09 -27.01
N PRO A 349 -10.09 -14.64 -28.00
CA PRO A 349 -10.37 -15.94 -28.64
C PRO A 349 -9.72 -17.16 -27.96
N GLN A 350 -8.69 -17.00 -27.12
CA GLN A 350 -7.92 -18.13 -26.57
C GLN A 350 -8.46 -18.68 -25.25
N GLU A 351 -9.53 -18.09 -24.70
CA GLU A 351 -10.19 -18.52 -23.47
C GLU A 351 -9.33 -18.42 -22.19
N TYR A 352 -8.35 -17.51 -22.15
CA TYR A 352 -7.53 -17.29 -20.95
C TYR A 352 -8.31 -16.58 -19.83
N THR A 353 -7.77 -16.67 -18.60
CA THR A 353 -8.18 -15.80 -17.49
C THR A 353 -7.64 -14.39 -17.73
N LEU A 354 -8.47 -13.37 -17.52
CA LEU A 354 -8.06 -11.97 -17.47
C LEU A 354 -8.21 -11.46 -16.04
N ASP A 355 -7.10 -11.47 -15.31
CA ASP A 355 -7.01 -11.05 -13.91
C ASP A 355 -5.90 -10.03 -13.77
N VAL A 356 -6.18 -8.81 -14.20
CA VAL A 356 -5.19 -7.74 -14.29
C VAL A 356 -5.73 -6.42 -13.79
N CYS A 357 -4.87 -5.68 -13.12
CA CYS A 357 -5.09 -4.31 -12.68
C CYS A 357 -3.87 -3.49 -13.04
N VAL A 358 -4.10 -2.29 -13.58
CA VAL A 358 -3.05 -1.36 -13.98
C VAL A 358 -3.00 -0.20 -12.99
N CYS A 359 -1.80 0.02 -12.46
CA CYS A 359 -1.53 1.07 -11.49
C CYS A 359 -0.51 2.06 -12.07
N GLU A 360 -0.82 3.35 -12.02
CA GLU A 360 0.12 4.42 -12.35
C GLU A 360 1.04 4.67 -11.14
N VAL A 361 2.34 4.72 -11.41
CA VAL A 361 3.37 5.04 -10.40
C VAL A 361 3.41 6.54 -10.17
N ASP A 362 3.50 6.92 -8.91
CA ASP A 362 3.78 8.30 -8.53
C ASP A 362 5.23 8.65 -8.90
N GLN A 363 5.40 9.50 -9.90
CA GLN A 363 6.71 9.95 -10.39
C GLN A 363 7.54 10.67 -9.32
N SER A 364 6.92 11.20 -8.28
CA SER A 364 7.65 11.79 -7.14
C SER A 364 8.38 10.73 -6.30
N ARG A 365 7.94 9.47 -6.37
CA ARG A 365 8.52 8.31 -5.69
C ARG A 365 9.59 7.60 -6.52
N LEU A 366 9.40 7.56 -7.83
CA LEU A 366 10.26 6.85 -8.77
C LEU A 366 10.40 7.66 -10.06
N ASP A 367 11.62 8.11 -10.34
CA ASP A 367 11.97 8.87 -11.53
C ASP A 367 12.92 8.08 -12.45
N THR A 368 13.17 8.60 -13.64
CA THR A 368 14.01 7.95 -14.64
C THR A 368 15.48 7.81 -14.23
N LYS A 369 15.96 8.58 -13.23
CA LYS A 369 17.34 8.53 -12.76
C LYS A 369 17.56 7.41 -11.73
N ASN A 370 16.50 7.00 -11.03
CA ASN A 370 16.54 5.94 -10.01
C ASN A 370 15.66 4.74 -10.37
N PHE A 371 15.46 4.43 -11.65
CA PHE A 371 14.66 3.27 -12.07
C PHE A 371 15.53 2.24 -12.80
N LEU A 372 15.58 1.01 -12.28
CA LEU A 372 16.34 -0.10 -12.89
C LEU A 372 15.61 -0.80 -14.03
N GLY A 373 14.35 -0.44 -14.28
CA GLY A 373 13.47 -1.13 -15.21
C GLY A 373 12.78 -2.33 -14.57
N ASN A 374 12.32 -3.26 -15.41
CA ASN A 374 11.86 -4.55 -14.94
C ASN A 374 13.05 -5.35 -14.41
N ALA A 375 13.22 -5.40 -13.08
CA ALA A 375 14.35 -6.05 -12.44
C ALA A 375 13.93 -6.83 -11.19
N VAL A 376 14.51 -8.02 -11.00
CA VAL A 376 14.29 -8.90 -9.85
C VAL A 376 15.59 -9.04 -9.07
N VAL A 377 15.53 -8.89 -7.74
CA VAL A 377 16.66 -9.16 -6.84
C VAL A 377 16.58 -10.60 -6.36
N TRP A 378 17.64 -11.38 -6.64
CA TRP A 378 17.77 -12.78 -6.22
C TRP A 378 17.95 -12.93 -4.70
N GLY A 379 18.54 -11.90 -4.07
CA GLY A 379 18.74 -11.85 -2.62
C GLY A 379 19.87 -12.78 -2.17
N SER A 380 19.53 -13.70 -1.26
CA SER A 380 20.51 -14.54 -0.55
C SER A 380 21.34 -15.44 -1.50
N PRO A 381 22.45 -16.04 -1.02
CA PRO A 381 23.33 -16.87 -1.85
C PRO A 381 22.65 -18.14 -2.39
N GLU A 382 21.69 -18.70 -1.65
CA GLU A 382 21.01 -19.96 -2.01
C GLU A 382 20.22 -19.84 -3.34
N PRO A 383 19.29 -18.88 -3.52
CA PRO A 383 18.65 -18.65 -4.81
C PRO A 383 19.64 -18.36 -5.95
N ARG A 384 20.74 -17.64 -5.68
CA ARG A 384 21.77 -17.35 -6.70
C ARG A 384 22.49 -18.62 -7.17
N PHE A 385 22.74 -19.55 -6.27
CA PHE A 385 23.33 -20.84 -6.60
C PHE A 385 22.38 -21.70 -7.44
N LEU A 386 21.10 -21.78 -7.05
CA LEU A 386 20.08 -22.49 -7.82
C LEU A 386 19.86 -21.88 -9.20
N ALA A 387 19.89 -20.55 -9.31
CA ALA A 387 19.80 -19.85 -10.60
C ALA A 387 20.86 -20.36 -11.59
N TYR A 388 22.11 -20.51 -11.14
CA TYR A 388 23.18 -21.06 -11.98
C TYR A 388 22.92 -22.51 -12.41
N ILE A 389 22.42 -23.36 -11.50
CA ILE A 389 22.08 -24.76 -11.81
C ILE A 389 20.96 -24.84 -12.85
N TYR A 390 20.00 -23.92 -12.79
CA TYR A 390 18.83 -23.89 -13.66
C TYR A 390 19.03 -22.99 -14.89
N ASP A 391 20.29 -22.67 -15.23
CA ASP A 391 20.72 -21.89 -16.39
C ASP A 391 20.12 -20.48 -16.48
N PHE A 392 19.78 -19.88 -15.33
CA PHE A 392 19.52 -18.45 -15.23
C PHE A 392 20.85 -17.70 -15.16
N LYS A 393 20.88 -16.51 -15.76
CA LYS A 393 22.07 -15.67 -15.84
C LYS A 393 21.88 -14.36 -15.06
N PRO A 394 21.80 -14.42 -13.72
CA PRO A 394 21.81 -13.21 -12.91
C PRO A 394 23.09 -12.42 -13.19
N ILE A 395 22.98 -11.11 -13.33
CA ILE A 395 24.16 -10.25 -13.38
C ILE A 395 24.89 -10.36 -12.02
N GLY A 396 26.21 -10.18 -12.00
CA GLY A 396 27.11 -10.48 -10.87
C GLY A 396 26.79 -9.82 -9.52
N ASP A 397 25.74 -9.02 -9.45
CA ASP A 397 25.19 -8.36 -8.27
C ASP A 397 23.93 -9.02 -7.69
N GLY A 398 23.47 -10.14 -8.26
CA GLY A 398 22.23 -10.77 -7.83
C GLY A 398 20.99 -10.03 -8.30
N ILE A 399 21.06 -9.31 -9.43
CA ILE A 399 19.92 -8.69 -10.11
C ILE A 399 19.69 -9.36 -11.48
N GLN A 400 18.45 -9.78 -11.75
CA GLN A 400 17.99 -10.17 -13.09
C GLN A 400 17.21 -9.03 -13.73
N LYS A 401 17.71 -8.51 -14.85
CA LYS A 401 16.90 -7.63 -15.71
C LYS A 401 15.99 -8.48 -16.57
N LEU A 402 14.75 -8.01 -16.72
CA LEU A 402 13.76 -8.64 -17.57
C LEU A 402 13.49 -7.77 -18.80
N ASN A 403 13.46 -8.39 -19.96
CA ASN A 403 13.19 -7.70 -21.21
C ASN A 403 12.32 -8.55 -22.13
N GLY A 404 11.33 -7.93 -22.77
CA GLY A 404 10.38 -8.60 -23.63
C GLY A 404 9.45 -9.55 -22.89
N VAL A 405 8.77 -10.38 -23.67
CA VAL A 405 7.83 -11.39 -23.20
C VAL A 405 8.18 -12.73 -23.81
N THR A 406 7.90 -13.82 -23.11
CA THR A 406 7.95 -15.17 -23.66
C THR A 406 6.69 -15.37 -24.51
N PRO A 407 6.80 -15.60 -25.84
CA PRO A 407 5.62 -15.81 -26.69
C PRO A 407 4.89 -17.12 -26.30
N VAL A 408 3.57 -17.10 -26.32
CA VAL A 408 2.75 -18.29 -26.02
C VAL A 408 3.05 -19.43 -26.99
N ASP A 409 3.28 -19.14 -28.27
CA ASP A 409 3.68 -20.16 -29.25
C ASP A 409 4.99 -20.87 -28.84
N GLU A 410 5.94 -20.16 -28.25
CA GLU A 410 7.19 -20.75 -27.77
C GLU A 410 6.99 -21.55 -26.48
N MET A 411 6.07 -21.12 -25.61
CA MET A 411 5.67 -21.87 -24.41
C MET A 411 5.04 -23.22 -24.77
N VAL A 412 4.31 -23.31 -25.89
CA VAL A 412 3.78 -24.57 -26.44
C VAL A 412 4.86 -25.35 -27.18
N ASN A 413 5.54 -24.69 -28.11
CA ASN A 413 6.46 -25.28 -29.08
C ASN A 413 7.90 -24.89 -28.74
N LEU A 414 8.43 -25.46 -27.66
CA LEU A 414 9.81 -25.19 -27.24
C LEU A 414 10.80 -25.54 -28.36
N LYS A 415 11.48 -24.50 -28.87
CA LYS A 415 12.46 -24.63 -29.95
C LYS A 415 13.80 -25.18 -29.46
N THR A 416 14.04 -25.10 -28.15
CA THR A 416 15.28 -25.54 -27.49
C THR A 416 14.99 -26.72 -26.56
N LYS A 417 15.88 -27.73 -26.61
CA LYS A 417 15.87 -28.84 -25.65
C LYS A 417 16.26 -28.29 -24.28
N SER A 418 15.28 -27.97 -23.46
CA SER A 418 15.53 -27.59 -22.07
C SER A 418 15.85 -28.82 -21.23
N LEU A 419 17.01 -28.76 -20.58
CA LEU A 419 17.53 -29.53 -19.46
C LEU A 419 16.57 -30.56 -18.82
N SER A 420 16.49 -31.74 -19.41
CA SER A 420 16.09 -32.94 -18.68
C SER A 420 17.25 -33.92 -18.64
N ASP A 421 17.36 -34.66 -17.53
CA ASP A 421 18.31 -35.75 -17.39
C ASP A 421 18.17 -36.72 -18.58
N SER A 422 19.27 -37.38 -18.93
CA SER A 422 19.31 -38.37 -20.01
C SER A 422 18.33 -39.52 -19.72
N GLY A 423 17.08 -39.41 -20.17
CA GLY A 423 16.04 -40.41 -19.99
C GLY A 423 14.60 -39.94 -20.19
N ASP A 424 14.27 -38.69 -19.82
CA ASP A 424 12.90 -38.16 -19.92
C ASP A 424 12.85 -36.98 -20.91
N ASP A 425 12.43 -37.27 -22.14
CA ASP A 425 12.29 -36.27 -23.21
C ASP A 425 11.00 -35.46 -23.04
N THR A 426 10.98 -34.54 -22.06
CA THR A 426 9.93 -33.52 -21.94
C THR A 426 10.58 -32.17 -21.71
N GLY A 427 11.13 -31.57 -22.78
CA GLY A 427 11.61 -30.20 -22.72
C GLY A 427 10.53 -29.29 -22.14
N CYS A 428 10.89 -28.54 -21.10
CA CYS A 428 10.00 -27.61 -20.39
C CYS A 428 10.74 -26.31 -20.08
N LEU A 429 10.05 -25.17 -20.09
CA LEU A 429 10.71 -23.89 -19.83
C LEU A 429 11.03 -23.75 -18.34
N ALA A 430 12.30 -23.53 -18.02
CA ALA A 430 12.72 -23.15 -16.67
C ALA A 430 12.23 -21.73 -16.39
N VAL A 431 11.52 -21.56 -15.27
CA VAL A 431 10.94 -20.26 -14.88
C VAL A 431 11.28 -19.91 -13.44
N SER A 432 11.31 -18.62 -13.15
CA SER A 432 11.48 -18.10 -11.81
C SER A 432 10.52 -16.94 -11.54
N LYS A 433 10.32 -16.62 -10.27
CA LYS A 433 9.66 -15.40 -9.82
C LYS A 433 10.29 -14.92 -8.52
N ARG A 434 10.00 -13.67 -8.17
CA ARG A 434 10.03 -13.19 -6.79
C ARG A 434 8.62 -12.86 -6.35
N GLY A 435 8.14 -13.50 -5.29
CA GLY A 435 6.84 -13.23 -4.68
C GLY A 435 6.98 -12.55 -3.32
N ALA A 436 5.97 -11.78 -2.92
CA ALA A 436 5.94 -11.11 -1.62
C ALA A 436 6.05 -12.08 -0.44
N ARG A 437 5.58 -13.32 -0.58
CA ARG A 437 5.60 -14.34 0.49
C ARG A 437 6.64 -15.41 0.29
N SER A 438 6.92 -15.82 -0.93
CA SER A 438 7.90 -16.88 -1.20
C SER A 438 9.34 -16.40 -1.33
N SER A 439 9.57 -15.09 -1.46
CA SER A 439 10.81 -14.56 -2.06
C SER A 439 11.05 -15.21 -3.42
N VAL A 440 12.29 -15.56 -3.75
CA VAL A 440 12.64 -16.12 -5.06
C VAL A 440 12.46 -17.62 -5.10
N THR A 441 11.79 -18.10 -6.15
CA THR A 441 11.49 -19.52 -6.35
C THR A 441 11.69 -19.92 -7.82
N PHE A 442 11.84 -21.23 -8.05
CA PHE A 442 12.10 -21.81 -9.38
C PHE A 442 11.08 -22.88 -9.71
N GLY A 443 10.70 -22.95 -10.97
CA GLY A 443 9.68 -23.87 -11.46
C GLY A 443 9.88 -24.25 -12.91
N LYS A 444 9.00 -25.13 -13.38
CA LYS A 444 8.91 -25.55 -14.78
C LYS A 444 7.53 -25.18 -15.30
N ALA A 445 7.49 -24.41 -16.39
CA ALA A 445 6.25 -24.16 -17.08
C ALA A 445 5.83 -25.42 -17.83
N ASN A 446 4.54 -25.76 -17.74
CA ASN A 446 3.96 -26.80 -18.57
C ASN A 446 4.05 -26.42 -20.06
N ASN A 447 3.91 -27.36 -20.98
CA ASN A 447 3.83 -27.05 -22.41
C ASN A 447 2.39 -26.69 -22.85
N LEU A 448 1.40 -26.99 -22.01
CA LEU A 448 -0.01 -26.73 -22.27
C LEU A 448 -0.65 -25.98 -21.10
N PRO A 449 -1.57 -25.05 -21.37
CA PRO A 449 -2.33 -24.40 -20.32
C PRO A 449 -3.27 -25.40 -19.64
N SER A 450 -3.48 -25.19 -18.34
CA SER A 450 -4.48 -25.90 -17.54
C SER A 450 -5.84 -25.27 -17.70
N LEU A 451 -6.89 -26.09 -17.75
CA LEU A 451 -8.27 -25.63 -17.69
C LEU A 451 -8.73 -25.52 -16.24
N ARG A 452 -8.86 -24.28 -15.73
CA ARG A 452 -9.29 -24.00 -14.37
C ARG A 452 -10.77 -23.65 -14.32
N THR A 453 -11.47 -24.09 -13.26
CA THR A 453 -12.87 -23.72 -13.02
C THR A 453 -12.97 -22.71 -11.89
N TYR A 454 -13.75 -21.65 -12.10
CA TYR A 454 -14.05 -20.60 -11.12
C TYR A 454 -15.52 -20.69 -10.72
N LEU A 455 -15.79 -20.42 -9.43
CA LEU A 455 -17.14 -20.29 -8.90
C LEU A 455 -17.38 -18.83 -8.58
N ALA A 456 -18.34 -18.19 -9.27
CA ALA A 456 -18.80 -16.87 -8.84
C ALA A 456 -19.69 -17.03 -7.61
N THR A 457 -19.35 -16.36 -6.52
CA THR A 457 -20.16 -16.25 -5.31
C THR A 457 -21.31 -15.27 -5.56
N GLY A 458 -22.55 -15.73 -5.45
CA GLY A 458 -23.77 -14.95 -5.67
C GLY A 458 -25.02 -15.84 -5.73
N PRO A 459 -26.24 -15.27 -5.75
CA PRO A 459 -27.49 -16.02 -5.70
C PRO A 459 -27.68 -17.01 -6.87
N ASN A 460 -27.00 -16.77 -8.00
CA ASN A 460 -26.92 -17.70 -9.12
C ASN A 460 -25.47 -18.20 -9.27
N MET A 461 -25.13 -19.32 -8.62
CA MET A 461 -23.81 -19.95 -8.76
C MET A 461 -23.54 -20.30 -10.23
N LYS A 462 -22.68 -19.53 -10.89
CA LYS A 462 -22.19 -19.82 -12.25
C LYS A 462 -20.77 -20.37 -12.18
N LYS A 463 -20.54 -21.45 -12.95
CA LYS A 463 -19.22 -22.03 -13.18
C LYS A 463 -18.63 -21.40 -14.43
N PHE A 464 -17.43 -20.85 -14.31
CA PHE A 464 -16.65 -20.36 -15.44
C PHE A 464 -15.43 -21.23 -15.62
N ARG A 465 -14.92 -21.32 -16.85
CA ARG A 465 -13.68 -22.03 -17.16
C ARG A 465 -12.75 -21.09 -17.89
N ALA A 466 -11.46 -21.24 -17.63
CA ALA A 466 -10.44 -20.46 -18.29
C ALA A 466 -9.13 -21.22 -18.36
N LEU A 467 -8.33 -20.91 -19.36
CA LEU A 467 -6.98 -21.39 -19.49
C LEU A 467 -6.03 -20.53 -18.64
N GLU A 468 -5.14 -21.20 -17.91
CA GLU A 468 -4.02 -20.58 -17.20
C GLU A 468 -2.78 -21.47 -17.33
N TRP A 469 -1.61 -20.86 -17.37
CA TRP A 469 -0.37 -21.62 -17.51
C TRP A 469 0.03 -22.27 -16.18
N GLY A 470 0.13 -23.60 -16.19
CA GLY A 470 0.55 -24.36 -15.02
C GLY A 470 2.06 -24.30 -14.83
N ILE A 471 2.50 -23.94 -13.63
CA ILE A 471 3.90 -23.96 -13.21
C ILE A 471 4.04 -24.98 -12.08
N PHE A 472 4.98 -25.90 -12.27
CA PHE A 472 5.33 -26.95 -11.31
C PHE A 472 6.63 -26.59 -10.58
N GLN A 473 6.85 -27.21 -9.42
CA GLN A 473 8.16 -27.17 -8.76
C GLN A 473 9.26 -27.67 -9.71
N TYR A 474 10.43 -27.03 -9.68
CA TYR A 474 11.49 -27.32 -10.64
C TYR A 474 11.98 -28.78 -10.56
N ASP A 475 12.28 -29.23 -9.35
CA ASP A 475 12.67 -30.60 -9.04
C ASP A 475 12.37 -30.93 -7.57
N GLN A 476 12.73 -32.15 -7.15
CA GLN A 476 12.49 -32.65 -5.80
C GLN A 476 13.71 -32.48 -4.87
N ARG A 477 14.66 -31.59 -5.21
CA ARG A 477 15.83 -31.35 -4.34
C ARG A 477 15.40 -30.68 -3.04
N PRO A 478 16.04 -30.99 -1.90
CA PRO A 478 15.72 -30.37 -0.60
C PRO A 478 15.83 -28.84 -0.61
N GLU A 479 16.72 -28.28 -1.42
CA GLU A 479 16.97 -26.85 -1.54
C GLU A 479 15.92 -26.15 -2.44
N THR A 480 15.24 -26.90 -3.31
CA THR A 480 14.21 -26.37 -4.21
C THR A 480 12.90 -26.19 -3.46
N ARG A 481 12.56 -24.94 -3.17
CA ARG A 481 11.29 -24.58 -2.54
C ARG A 481 10.11 -24.73 -3.50
N MET A 482 8.90 -24.91 -2.95
CA MET A 482 7.65 -24.83 -3.72
C MET A 482 7.58 -23.51 -4.49
N PHE A 483 7.05 -23.56 -5.71
CA PHE A 483 7.03 -22.38 -6.57
C PHE A 483 6.23 -21.23 -5.96
N ASN A 484 5.11 -21.51 -5.29
CA ASN A 484 4.20 -20.54 -4.70
C ASN A 484 4.02 -20.75 -3.20
N LYS A 485 3.82 -19.66 -2.45
CA LYS A 485 3.36 -19.70 -1.05
C LYS A 485 1.97 -19.07 -0.93
N PRO A 486 0.97 -19.75 -0.33
CA PRO A 486 -0.36 -19.18 -0.15
C PRO A 486 -0.34 -17.84 0.58
N GLY A 487 -1.21 -16.91 0.17
CA GLY A 487 -1.48 -15.67 0.92
C GLY A 487 -0.60 -14.45 0.59
N GLY A 488 -0.15 -14.28 -0.67
CA GLY A 488 0.37 -12.97 -1.11
C GLY A 488 1.20 -12.93 -2.39
N ASP A 489 1.54 -14.08 -2.99
CA ASP A 489 2.31 -14.13 -4.24
C ASP A 489 1.52 -13.73 -5.50
N SER A 490 0.19 -13.57 -5.40
CA SER A 490 -0.65 -13.12 -6.53
C SER A 490 -0.16 -11.79 -7.10
N GLY A 491 -0.01 -11.72 -8.42
CA GLY A 491 0.57 -10.58 -9.13
C GLY A 491 2.09 -10.66 -9.30
N ALA A 492 2.76 -11.66 -8.75
CA ALA A 492 4.19 -11.86 -8.98
C ALA A 492 4.48 -12.11 -10.47
N THR A 493 5.53 -11.47 -10.98
CA THR A 493 6.01 -11.68 -12.35
C THR A 493 6.79 -12.97 -12.44
N VAL A 494 6.34 -13.85 -13.32
CA VAL A 494 7.05 -15.08 -13.71
C VAL A 494 7.85 -14.79 -14.97
N PHE A 495 9.10 -15.22 -15.00
CA PHE A 495 10.02 -15.01 -16.11
C PHE A 495 10.84 -16.27 -16.41
N ASP A 496 11.31 -16.40 -17.64
CA ASP A 496 12.13 -17.53 -18.08
C ASP A 496 13.63 -17.32 -17.82
N ASN A 497 14.43 -18.36 -18.09
CA ASN A 497 15.88 -18.33 -17.89
C ASN A 497 16.63 -17.35 -18.82
N GLU A 498 15.99 -16.85 -19.88
CA GLU A 498 16.51 -15.77 -20.74
C GLU A 498 16.16 -14.38 -20.20
N GLY A 499 15.35 -14.28 -19.14
CA GLY A 499 14.90 -13.03 -18.56
C GLY A 499 13.71 -12.41 -19.32
N ARG A 500 12.93 -13.20 -20.06
CA ARG A 500 11.69 -12.71 -20.70
C ARG A 500 10.51 -12.94 -19.77
N ILE A 501 9.55 -12.01 -19.79
CA ILE A 501 8.38 -12.08 -18.92
C ILE A 501 7.40 -13.10 -19.48
N LEU A 502 7.09 -14.14 -18.69
CA LEU A 502 6.12 -15.16 -19.05
C LEU A 502 4.70 -14.75 -18.66
N GLY A 503 4.50 -14.15 -17.49
CA GLY A 503 3.15 -13.79 -17.04
C GLY A 503 3.04 -13.33 -15.58
N LEU A 504 1.79 -13.14 -15.15
CA LEU A 504 1.43 -12.81 -13.77
C LEU A 504 0.84 -14.02 -13.06
N LEU A 505 1.31 -14.32 -11.85
CA LEU A 505 0.76 -15.37 -11.00
C LEU A 505 -0.65 -15.01 -10.52
N THR A 506 -1.64 -15.82 -10.85
CA THR A 506 -3.06 -15.58 -10.53
C THR A 506 -3.60 -16.48 -9.43
N GLY A 507 -3.00 -17.65 -9.21
CA GLY A 507 -3.46 -18.57 -8.17
C GLY A 507 -2.68 -19.87 -8.10
N TRP A 508 -3.25 -20.84 -7.40
CA TRP A 508 -2.67 -22.18 -7.26
C TRP A 508 -3.76 -23.26 -7.12
N SER A 509 -3.32 -24.52 -7.20
CA SER A 509 -4.06 -25.73 -6.81
C SER A 509 -3.21 -26.54 -5.83
N GLY A 510 -3.87 -27.18 -4.88
CA GLY A 510 -3.24 -27.97 -3.82
C GLY A 510 -4.07 -27.94 -2.55
N THR A 511 -3.41 -27.91 -1.40
CA THR A 511 -4.07 -27.74 -0.09
C THR A 511 -4.08 -26.27 0.34
N ALA A 512 -4.69 -25.98 1.49
CA ALA A 512 -4.69 -24.63 2.06
C ALA A 512 -3.28 -24.07 2.33
N PHE A 513 -2.28 -24.94 2.50
CA PHE A 513 -0.92 -24.56 2.89
C PHE A 513 0.14 -24.90 1.84
N LEU A 514 -0.15 -25.80 0.90
CA LEU A 514 0.80 -26.32 -0.08
C LEU A 514 0.24 -26.16 -1.50
N ALA A 515 1.04 -25.60 -2.38
CA ALA A 515 0.70 -25.38 -3.79
C ALA A 515 1.43 -26.41 -4.66
N ASP A 516 0.68 -27.33 -5.25
CA ASP A 516 1.22 -28.35 -6.17
C ASP A 516 1.42 -27.76 -7.57
N ILE A 517 0.44 -26.96 -8.01
CA ILE A 517 0.44 -26.28 -9.31
C ILE A 517 0.17 -24.80 -9.07
N THR A 518 1.00 -23.95 -9.65
CA THR A 518 0.77 -22.50 -9.67
C THR A 518 0.24 -22.10 -11.02
N TYR A 519 -0.68 -21.14 -11.07
CA TYR A 519 -1.30 -20.67 -12.31
C TYR A 519 -0.85 -19.27 -12.66
N VAL A 520 -0.60 -19.07 -13.95
CA VAL A 520 -0.08 -17.84 -14.52
C VAL A 520 -0.95 -17.41 -15.70
N MET A 521 -1.36 -16.14 -15.68
CA MET A 521 -1.92 -15.47 -16.86
C MET A 521 -0.76 -15.02 -17.77
N PRO A 522 -0.71 -15.45 -19.04
CA PRO A 522 0.37 -15.08 -19.96
C PRO A 522 0.50 -13.56 -20.13
N ALA A 523 1.73 -13.05 -20.13
CA ALA A 523 1.99 -11.62 -20.27
C ALA A 523 1.65 -11.10 -21.67
N GLU A 524 1.91 -11.89 -22.72
CA GLU A 524 1.53 -11.57 -24.10
C GLU A 524 0.02 -11.25 -24.18
N PHE A 525 -0.82 -12.16 -23.68
CA PHE A 525 -2.27 -11.97 -23.62
C PHE A 525 -2.68 -10.74 -22.78
N ALA A 526 -2.11 -10.59 -21.58
CA ALA A 526 -2.44 -9.46 -20.72
C ALA A 526 -2.11 -8.10 -21.37
N ILE A 527 -0.95 -8.00 -22.04
CA ILE A 527 -0.53 -6.79 -22.75
C ILE A 527 -1.43 -6.51 -23.94
N GLU A 528 -1.83 -7.53 -24.70
CA GLU A 528 -2.79 -7.38 -25.81
C GLU A 528 -4.14 -6.83 -25.31
N GLU A 529 -4.69 -7.40 -24.24
CA GLU A 529 -5.97 -6.95 -23.67
C GLU A 529 -5.92 -5.52 -23.16
N ILE A 530 -4.84 -5.12 -22.48
CA ILE A 530 -4.71 -3.74 -22.01
C ILE A 530 -4.43 -2.79 -23.19
N SER A 531 -3.69 -3.24 -24.22
CA SER A 531 -3.39 -2.43 -25.41
C SER A 531 -4.64 -2.06 -26.22
N LYS A 532 -5.73 -2.82 -26.11
CA LYS A 532 -7.05 -2.43 -26.68
C LYS A 532 -7.53 -1.07 -26.16
N ARG A 533 -7.08 -0.66 -24.97
CA ARG A 533 -7.41 0.64 -24.35
C ARG A 533 -6.40 1.75 -24.62
N TRP A 534 -5.11 1.43 -24.76
CA TRP A 534 -3.99 2.41 -24.82
C TRP A 534 -3.16 2.39 -26.11
N GLN A 535 -3.76 1.93 -27.23
CA GLN A 535 -3.20 1.76 -28.58
C GLN A 535 -1.97 0.83 -28.68
N LYS A 536 -1.02 0.89 -27.75
CA LYS A 536 0.13 -0.01 -27.62
C LYS A 536 0.83 0.15 -26.27
N ILE A 537 1.11 -0.99 -25.63
CA ILE A 537 1.86 -1.07 -24.37
C ILE A 537 3.08 -1.96 -24.58
N HIS A 538 4.21 -1.62 -23.96
CA HIS A 538 5.40 -2.48 -23.98
C HIS A 538 6.15 -2.52 -22.65
N THR A 539 6.95 -3.57 -22.49
CA THR A 539 7.74 -3.87 -21.29
C THR A 539 9.15 -3.27 -21.32
N ASP A 540 9.58 -2.71 -22.45
CA ASP A 540 10.79 -1.87 -22.52
C ASP A 540 10.50 -0.50 -21.91
N VAL A 541 10.71 -0.41 -20.60
CA VAL A 541 10.40 0.77 -19.79
C VAL A 541 11.61 1.68 -19.58
N LEU A 542 12.79 1.30 -20.09
CA LEU A 542 14.01 2.11 -20.00
C LEU A 542 14.22 3.00 -21.23
N GLY A 543 13.59 2.67 -22.37
CA GLY A 543 13.57 3.51 -23.57
C GLY A 543 12.75 4.81 -23.45
N ARG A 544 12.38 5.24 -22.23
CA ARG A 544 11.71 6.52 -21.95
C ARG A 544 12.72 7.65 -22.05
N VAL A 545 13.03 8.07 -23.28
CA VAL A 545 13.80 9.29 -23.55
C VAL A 545 13.02 10.17 -24.51
#